data_AF-A0A0C9YKC8-F1
#
_entry.id   AF-A0A0C9YKC8-F1
#
_cell.length_a   1.000
_cell.length_b   1.000
_cell.length_c   1.000
_cell.angle_alpha   90.00
_cell.angle_beta   90.00
_cell.angle_gamma   90.00
#
_symmetry.space_group_name_H-M   'P 1'
#
loop_
_entity.id
_entity.type
_entity.pdbx_description
1 polymer ?
#
loop_
_entity_poly.entity_id
_entity_poly.type
_entity_poly.pdbx_seq_one_letter_code
_entity_poly.pdbx_strand_id
1 'polypeptide(L)'
;MTAPAASGSTNHPRDFKTEFHPRSKHSTLHQSFEEFGQQNPEHIVALDSEPWHPFASEGDYIFAMIAVEAGLSSTQVDSLLMLVHHIGKGTASITLVNDVGLHAALDRAVSQLMPVGCLFRVYFS
;
A
#
# COMPACT_ATOMS: atom_id res chain seq x y z
N MET A 1 23.98 41.18 -52.65
CA MET A 1 23.33 39.99 -52.03
C MET A 1 24.39 39.17 -51.31
N THR A 2 24.54 39.32 -49.99
CA THR A 2 25.07 38.24 -49.12
C THR A 2 24.62 38.55 -47.69
N ALA A 3 23.77 37.70 -47.11
CA ALA A 3 23.32 37.79 -45.73
C ALA A 3 24.37 37.13 -44.80
N PRO A 4 24.54 37.60 -43.54
CA PRO A 4 25.37 36.89 -42.58
C PRO A 4 24.62 35.66 -42.05
N ALA A 5 25.29 34.51 -42.10
CA ALA A 5 24.79 33.26 -41.56
C ALA A 5 24.63 33.36 -40.04
N ALA A 6 23.43 33.05 -39.56
CA ALA A 6 23.16 32.84 -38.14
C ALA A 6 24.05 31.69 -37.65
N SER A 7 24.92 31.98 -36.68
CA SER A 7 25.64 30.93 -35.93
C SER A 7 24.61 30.12 -35.16
N GLY A 8 24.37 28.90 -35.65
CA GLY A 8 23.58 27.90 -34.94
C GLY A 8 24.26 27.59 -33.60
N SER A 9 23.55 27.84 -32.51
CA SER A 9 23.83 27.26 -31.20
C SER A 9 23.86 25.74 -31.38
N THR A 10 25.04 25.14 -31.39
CA THR A 10 25.21 23.69 -31.37
C THR A 10 24.61 23.16 -30.09
N ASN A 11 23.46 22.49 -30.21
CA ASN A 11 22.80 21.72 -29.16
C ASN A 11 23.82 20.74 -28.56
N HIS A 12 24.48 21.13 -27.47
CA HIS A 12 25.22 20.17 -26.67
C HIS A 12 24.19 19.39 -25.85
N PRO A 13 24.12 18.05 -25.97
CA PRO A 13 23.28 17.25 -25.10
C PRO A 13 23.62 17.60 -23.65
N ARG A 14 22.60 17.90 -22.84
CA ARG A 14 22.83 18.25 -21.43
C ARG A 14 23.19 16.97 -20.67
N ASP A 15 24.42 16.89 -20.17
CA ASP A 15 24.81 15.84 -19.25
C ASP A 15 24.08 16.01 -17.91
N PHE A 16 23.59 14.89 -17.36
CA PHE A 16 22.91 14.81 -16.07
C PHE A 16 23.84 14.18 -15.03
N LYS A 17 23.75 14.69 -13.80
CA LYS A 17 24.36 14.11 -12.61
C LYS A 17 23.26 13.58 -11.70
N THR A 18 23.25 12.28 -11.45
CA THR A 18 22.35 11.63 -10.50
C THR A 18 23.09 11.36 -9.20
N GLU A 19 22.67 12.02 -8.13
CA GLU A 19 23.16 11.78 -6.77
C GLU A 19 22.20 10.85 -6.04
N PHE A 20 22.73 9.77 -5.47
CA PHE A 20 21.95 8.80 -4.72
C PHE A 20 21.96 9.09 -3.23
N HIS A 21 20.96 8.59 -2.51
CA HIS A 21 20.90 8.71 -1.06
C HIS A 21 22.13 8.03 -0.40
N PRO A 22 22.76 8.62 0.64
CA PRO A 22 24.00 8.09 1.23
C PRO A 22 23.93 6.63 1.71
N ARG A 23 22.74 6.15 2.08
CA ARG A 23 22.51 4.77 2.52
C ARG A 23 22.39 3.76 1.36
N SER A 24 22.23 4.20 0.13
CA SER A 24 22.09 3.31 -1.05
C SER A 24 23.41 2.62 -1.41
N LYS A 25 24.56 3.13 -0.95
CA LYS A 25 25.91 2.70 -1.38
C LYS A 25 26.17 2.86 -2.88
N HIS A 26 25.29 3.56 -3.61
CA HIS A 26 25.48 3.82 -5.03
C HIS A 26 26.34 5.07 -5.22
N SER A 27 27.36 4.96 -6.08
CA SER A 27 28.17 6.10 -6.48
C SER A 27 27.37 7.07 -7.36
N THR A 28 27.72 8.34 -7.29
CA THR A 28 27.19 9.37 -8.21
C THR A 28 27.36 8.91 -9.67
N LEU A 29 26.28 9.03 -10.43
CA LEU A 29 26.24 8.64 -11.84
C LEU A 29 26.20 9.90 -12.72
N HIS A 30 27.02 9.91 -13.77
CA HIS A 30 27.01 10.94 -14.81
C HIS A 30 26.53 10.28 -16.10
N GLN A 31 25.49 10.81 -16.72
CA GLN A 31 24.88 10.27 -17.94
C GLN A 31 24.63 11.38 -18.95
N SER A 32 24.74 11.06 -20.24
CA SER A 32 24.30 11.99 -21.30
C SER A 32 22.77 12.09 -21.35
N PHE A 33 22.25 13.09 -22.06
CA PHE A 33 20.79 13.23 -22.24
C PHE A 33 20.17 12.02 -22.93
N GLU A 34 20.88 11.44 -23.90
CA GLU A 34 20.45 10.27 -24.67
C GLU A 34 20.43 8.99 -23.82
N GLU A 35 21.32 8.87 -22.84
CA GLU A 35 21.40 7.76 -21.89
C GLU A 35 20.40 7.89 -20.74
N PHE A 36 20.02 9.12 -20.39
CA PHE A 36 19.12 9.41 -19.28
C PHE A 36 17.70 8.89 -19.59
N GLY A 37 17.28 7.84 -18.88
CA GLY A 37 16.00 7.17 -19.11
C GLY A 37 16.09 5.90 -19.96
N GLN A 38 17.25 5.59 -20.55
CA GLN A 38 17.52 4.24 -21.06
C GLN A 38 17.80 3.34 -19.87
N GLN A 39 16.78 2.57 -19.45
CA GLN A 39 16.95 1.59 -18.39
C GLN A 39 17.98 0.56 -18.87
N ASN A 40 19.18 0.54 -18.28
CA ASN A 40 20.13 -0.54 -18.47
C ASN A 40 19.44 -1.84 -18.02
N PRO A 41 19.26 -2.84 -18.89
CA PRO A 41 18.62 -4.11 -18.52
C PRO A 41 19.38 -4.88 -17.44
N GLU A 42 20.63 -4.53 -17.13
CA GLU A 42 21.33 -5.05 -15.94
C GLU A 42 20.76 -4.53 -14.62
N HIS A 43 19.98 -3.46 -14.68
CA HIS A 43 19.18 -2.92 -13.57
C HIS A 43 17.70 -3.32 -13.71
N ILE A 44 17.41 -4.45 -14.37
CA ILE A 44 16.21 -5.22 -14.04
C ILE A 44 16.38 -5.55 -12.56
N VAL A 45 15.76 -4.69 -11.75
CA VAL A 45 15.51 -4.85 -10.32
C VAL A 45 15.43 -6.33 -10.07
N ALA A 46 16.42 -6.90 -9.36
CA ALA A 46 16.33 -8.26 -8.89
C ALA A 46 14.92 -8.37 -8.31
N LEU A 47 14.04 -9.12 -8.98
CA LEU A 47 12.62 -9.14 -8.72
C LEU A 47 12.52 -9.40 -7.22
N ASP A 48 12.21 -8.34 -6.45
CA ASP A 48 12.48 -8.34 -5.02
C ASP A 48 11.71 -9.53 -4.47
N SER A 49 12.44 -10.57 -4.05
CA SER A 49 11.84 -11.87 -3.84
C SER A 49 10.85 -11.83 -2.68
N GLU A 50 10.92 -10.75 -1.88
CA GLU A 50 10.11 -10.50 -0.70
C GLU A 50 9.73 -9.01 -0.62
N PRO A 51 8.71 -8.54 -1.37
CA PRO A 51 8.28 -7.13 -1.37
C PRO A 51 7.74 -6.65 -0.02
N TRP A 52 7.57 -7.55 0.95
CA TRP A 52 7.10 -7.27 2.30
C TRP A 52 8.20 -6.91 3.29
N HIS A 53 9.48 -6.84 2.90
CA HIS A 53 10.50 -6.27 3.80
C HIS A 53 10.19 -4.80 4.14
N PRO A 54 10.36 -4.35 5.39
CA PRO A 54 11.12 -4.98 6.50
C PRO A 54 10.31 -5.89 7.43
N PHE A 55 9.08 -6.27 7.07
CA PHE A 55 8.26 -7.16 7.91
C PHE A 55 8.85 -8.58 7.93
N ALA A 56 8.65 -9.27 9.06
CA ALA A 56 9.14 -10.63 9.27
C ALA A 56 8.38 -11.68 8.45
N SER A 57 7.16 -11.36 8.03
CA SER A 57 6.33 -12.19 7.16
C SER A 57 5.42 -11.33 6.28
N GLU A 58 5.00 -11.90 5.14
CA GLU A 58 3.97 -11.29 4.30
C GLU A 58 2.64 -11.09 5.06
N GLY A 59 2.31 -12.00 5.98
CA GLY A 59 1.13 -11.89 6.83
C GLY A 59 1.15 -10.65 7.73
N ASP A 60 2.30 -10.35 8.33
CA ASP A 60 2.48 -9.14 9.16
C ASP A 60 2.33 -7.86 8.31
N TYR A 61 2.85 -7.88 7.08
CA TYR A 61 2.72 -6.77 6.14
C TYR A 61 1.25 -6.53 5.74
N ILE A 62 0.53 -7.58 5.32
CA ILE A 62 -0.88 -7.49 4.93
C ILE A 62 -1.73 -7.02 6.12
N PHE A 63 -1.50 -7.58 7.31
CA PHE A 63 -2.23 -7.19 8.51
C PHE A 63 -1.98 -5.72 8.86
N ALA A 64 -0.72 -5.27 8.83
CA ALA A 64 -0.36 -3.88 9.08
C ALA A 64 -1.00 -2.92 8.06
N MET A 65 -1.02 -3.30 6.77
CA MET A 65 -1.67 -2.53 5.72
C MET A 65 -3.16 -2.34 6.00
N ILE A 66 -3.89 -3.44 6.28
CA ILE A 66 -5.32 -3.38 6.62
C ILE A 66 -5.56 -2.52 7.85
N ALA A 67 -4.72 -2.65 8.88
CA ALA A 67 -4.85 -1.88 10.12
C ALA A 67 -4.70 -0.37 9.89
N VAL A 68 -3.72 0.03 9.05
CA VAL A 68 -3.50 1.43 8.68
C VAL A 68 -4.62 1.95 7.79
N GLU A 69 -5.01 1.20 6.76
CA GLU A 69 -6.08 1.59 5.82
C GLU A 69 -7.43 1.75 6.52
N ALA A 70 -7.75 0.86 7.45
CA ALA A 70 -8.99 0.92 8.24
C ALA A 70 -8.91 1.88 9.44
N GLY A 71 -7.74 2.48 9.71
CA GLY A 71 -7.54 3.40 10.82
C GLY A 71 -7.77 2.76 12.19
N LEU A 72 -7.36 1.50 12.37
CA LEU A 72 -7.60 0.76 13.61
C LEU A 72 -6.80 1.35 14.77
N SER A 73 -7.44 1.44 15.93
CA SER A 73 -6.78 1.77 17.20
C SER A 73 -5.91 0.60 17.70
N SER A 74 -4.97 0.89 18.60
CA SER A 74 -4.13 -0.14 19.23
C SER A 74 -4.95 -1.25 19.89
N THR A 75 -6.03 -0.89 20.59
CA THR A 75 -6.92 -1.87 21.23
C THR A 75 -7.62 -2.78 20.22
N GLN A 76 -8.02 -2.24 19.06
CA GLN A 76 -8.60 -3.04 17.98
C GLN A 76 -7.57 -3.97 17.33
N VAL A 77 -6.34 -3.49 17.13
CA VAL A 77 -5.21 -4.29 16.65
C VAL A 77 -4.96 -5.47 17.58
N ASP A 78 -4.81 -5.23 18.88
CA ASP A 78 -4.56 -6.28 19.88
C ASP A 78 -5.70 -7.31 19.90
N SER A 79 -6.95 -6.84 19.84
CA SER A 79 -8.13 -7.71 19.82
C SER A 79 -8.18 -8.62 18.59
N LEU A 80 -7.83 -8.08 17.41
CA LEU A 80 -7.76 -8.86 16.17
C LEU A 80 -6.61 -9.86 16.19
N LEU A 81 -5.43 -9.49 16.67
CA LEU A 81 -4.30 -10.40 16.83
C LEU A 81 -4.64 -11.57 17.77
N MET A 82 -5.30 -11.29 18.90
CA MET A 82 -5.80 -12.33 19.80
C MET A 82 -6.77 -13.27 19.08
N LEU A 83 -7.73 -12.74 18.31
CA LEU A 83 -8.70 -13.55 17.56
C LEU A 83 -8.00 -14.44 16.52
N VAL A 84 -7.07 -13.89 15.74
CA VAL A 84 -6.27 -14.66 14.76
C VAL A 84 -5.48 -15.77 15.45
N HIS A 85 -4.86 -15.48 16.59
CA HIS A 85 -4.17 -16.49 17.40
C HIS A 85 -5.12 -17.59 17.92
N HIS A 86 -6.33 -17.22 18.36
CA HIS A 86 -7.34 -18.19 18.78
C HIS A 86 -7.83 -19.08 17.63
N ILE A 87 -7.97 -18.52 16.43
CA ILE A 87 -8.31 -19.27 15.21
C ILE A 87 -7.17 -20.22 14.85
N GLY A 88 -5.92 -19.76 14.88
CA GLY A 88 -4.74 -20.60 14.63
C GLY A 88 -4.59 -21.75 15.64
N LYS A 89 -5.09 -21.57 16.88
CA LYS A 89 -5.18 -22.62 17.90
C LYS A 89 -6.42 -23.52 17.78
N GLY A 90 -7.35 -23.23 16.87
CA GLY A 90 -8.61 -23.96 16.73
C GLY A 90 -9.63 -23.71 17.83
N THR A 91 -9.43 -22.66 18.65
CA THR A 91 -10.31 -22.30 19.78
C THR A 91 -11.40 -21.29 19.42
N ALA A 92 -11.33 -20.71 18.22
CA ALA A 92 -12.34 -19.83 17.65
C ALA A 92 -12.46 -20.07 16.15
N SER A 93 -13.58 -19.69 15.55
CA SER A 93 -13.78 -19.66 14.11
C SER A 93 -14.65 -18.48 13.71
N ILE A 94 -14.38 -17.91 12.53
CA ILE A 94 -15.21 -16.88 11.90
C ILE A 94 -15.92 -17.55 10.72
N THR A 95 -17.25 -17.52 10.72
CA THR A 95 -18.08 -18.10 9.66
C THR A 95 -18.52 -17.06 8.62
N LEU A 96 -18.21 -15.78 8.85
CA LEU A 96 -18.49 -14.68 7.93
C LEU A 96 -17.50 -14.73 6.76
N VAL A 97 -18.03 -14.68 5.54
CA VAL A 97 -17.23 -14.85 4.30
C VAL A 97 -16.99 -13.53 3.57
N ASN A 98 -17.91 -12.57 3.70
CA ASN A 98 -17.85 -11.28 3.01
C ASN A 98 -18.68 -10.22 3.74
N ASP A 99 -18.61 -8.99 3.22
CA ASP A 99 -19.32 -7.83 3.75
C ASP A 99 -20.86 -7.99 3.76
N VAL A 100 -21.43 -8.60 2.71
CA VAL A 100 -22.88 -8.87 2.64
C VAL A 100 -23.31 -9.81 3.77
N GLY A 101 -22.52 -10.86 4.03
CA GLY A 101 -22.76 -11.79 5.13
C GLY A 101 -22.61 -11.13 6.50
N LEU A 102 -21.66 -10.20 6.65
CA LEU A 102 -21.50 -9.40 7.86
C LEU A 102 -22.73 -8.52 8.11
N HIS A 103 -23.15 -7.72 7.14
CA HIS A 103 -24.34 -6.88 7.26
C HIS A 103 -25.60 -7.69 7.56
N ALA A 104 -25.81 -8.82 6.88
CA ALA A 104 -26.93 -9.71 7.16
C ALA A 104 -26.87 -10.34 8.57
N ALA A 105 -25.67 -10.59 9.11
CA ALA A 105 -25.52 -11.04 10.49
C ALA A 105 -25.86 -9.92 11.49
N LEU A 106 -25.44 -8.69 11.21
CA LEU A 106 -25.77 -7.51 12.02
C LEU A 106 -27.27 -7.22 12.02
N ASP A 107 -27.94 -7.23 10.87
CA ASP A 107 -29.38 -7.01 10.77
C ASP A 107 -30.18 -8.05 11.57
N ARG A 108 -29.75 -9.32 11.50
CA ARG A 108 -30.33 -10.40 12.31
C ARG A 108 -30.09 -10.17 13.80
N ALA A 109 -28.90 -9.71 14.21
CA ALA A 109 -28.62 -9.40 15.60
C ALA A 109 -29.49 -8.23 16.09
N VAL A 110 -29.60 -7.15 15.31
CA VAL A 110 -30.42 -5.98 15.63
C VAL A 110 -31.90 -6.37 15.79
N SER A 111 -32.44 -7.16 14.87
CA SER A 111 -33.84 -7.63 14.93
C SER A 111 -34.14 -8.54 16.14
N GLN A 112 -33.14 -9.25 16.67
CA GLN A 112 -33.30 -10.09 17.86
C GLN A 112 -33.10 -9.30 19.17
N LEU A 113 -32.22 -8.30 19.15
CA LEU A 113 -31.83 -7.55 20.35
C LEU A 113 -32.69 -6.31 20.60
N MET A 114 -33.41 -5.82 19.59
CA MET A 114 -34.30 -4.67 19.73
C MET A 114 -35.74 -5.11 19.94
N PRO A 115 -36.39 -4.71 21.06
CA PRO A 115 -37.84 -4.85 21.19
C PRO A 115 -38.51 -4.11 20.03
N VAL A 116 -39.50 -4.73 19.40
CA VAL A 116 -40.28 -4.20 18.25
C VAL A 116 -40.80 -2.76 18.43
N GLY A 117 -40.89 -2.24 19.66
CA GLY A 117 -41.28 -0.86 19.96
C GLY A 117 -40.21 0.21 19.77
N CYS A 118 -38.91 -0.12 19.73
CA CYS A 118 -37.83 0.87 19.58
C CYS A 118 -37.50 1.19 18.12
N LEU A 119 -37.83 0.29 17.18
CA LEU A 119 -37.59 0.52 15.74
C LEU A 119 -38.40 1.72 15.23
N PHE A 120 -39.65 1.90 15.69
CA PHE A 120 -40.52 3.00 15.25
C PHE A 120 -40.09 4.40 15.69
N ARG A 121 -39.24 4.51 16.74
CA ARG A 121 -38.82 5.81 17.29
C ARG A 121 -37.58 6.41 16.58
N VAL A 122 -36.86 5.62 15.79
CA VAL A 122 -35.68 6.08 15.03
C VAL A 122 -36.06 6.51 13.61
N TYR A 123 -37.11 5.94 13.02
CA TYR A 123 -37.58 6.31 11.68
C TYR A 123 -38.49 7.56 11.64
N PHE A 124 -38.95 8.06 12.79
CA PHE A 124 -39.65 9.34 12.92
C PHE A 124 -38.92 10.19 13.98
N SER A 125 -37.81 10.84 13.61
CA SER A 125 -37.34 12.06 14.27
C SER A 125 -36.39 12.85 13.37
#